data_AF-X5PMN4-F1
#
_entry.id   AF-X5PMN4-F1
#
_cell.length_a   1.000
_cell.length_b   1.000
_cell.length_c   1.000
_cell.angle_alpha   90.00
_cell.angle_beta   90.00
_cell.angle_gamma   90.00
#
_symmetry.space_group_name_H-M   'P 1'
#
loop_
_entity.id
_entity.type
_entity.pdbx_description
1 polymer ?
#
loop_
_entity_poly.entity_id
_entity_poly.type
_entity_poly.pdbx_seq_one_letter_code
_entity_poly.pdbx_strand_id
1 'polypeptide(L)'
;MYAYTASRISLPSRSTLPNLPEAFEPAPLQPLSFYSAGAEIYAQGEKAGAFYQVEFGAVRVYRLLADGRRQISAFHLSGETFGFEADTVCDAWKSSGTTRFRT
;
A
#
# COMPACT_ATOMS: atom_id res chain seq x y z
N MET A 1 -0.89 52.27 -37.53
CA MET A 1 -1.51 51.39 -36.52
C MET A 1 -1.99 50.15 -37.25
N TYR A 2 -1.34 49.00 -37.04
CA TYR A 2 -1.64 47.79 -37.80
C TYR A 2 -2.79 47.03 -37.15
N ALA A 3 -3.83 46.75 -37.93
CA ALA A 3 -4.98 45.94 -37.53
C ALA A 3 -4.58 44.45 -37.59
N TYR A 4 -4.67 43.77 -36.45
CA TYR A 4 -4.39 42.34 -36.37
C TYR A 4 -5.65 41.57 -36.79
N THR A 5 -5.59 40.91 -37.93
CA THR A 5 -6.64 39.99 -38.38
C THR A 5 -6.62 38.74 -37.50
N ALA A 6 -7.76 38.41 -36.89
CA ALA A 6 -7.93 37.20 -36.10
C ALA A 6 -8.36 36.05 -37.03
N SER A 7 -7.41 35.21 -37.43
CA SER A 7 -7.68 34.01 -38.23
C SER A 7 -8.43 32.98 -37.38
N ARG A 8 -9.71 32.75 -37.69
CA ARG A 8 -10.51 31.65 -37.10
C ARG A 8 -10.10 30.33 -37.77
N ILE A 9 -9.38 29.50 -37.04
CA ILE A 9 -9.00 28.16 -37.48
C ILE A 9 -10.22 27.24 -37.30
N SER A 10 -10.79 26.72 -38.40
CA SER A 10 -11.74 25.62 -38.33
C SER A 10 -10.98 24.30 -38.27
N LEU A 11 -11.20 23.51 -37.22
CA LEU A 11 -10.67 22.15 -37.12
C LEU A 11 -11.49 21.21 -38.02
N PRO A 12 -10.85 20.37 -38.87
CA PRO A 12 -11.57 19.33 -39.57
C PRO A 12 -11.93 18.20 -38.59
N SER A 13 -13.23 17.95 -38.41
CA SER A 13 -13.72 16.70 -37.86
C SER A 13 -13.43 15.58 -38.85
N ARG A 14 -12.42 14.74 -38.57
CA ARG A 14 -12.34 13.41 -39.19
C ARG A 14 -11.76 12.38 -38.25
N SER A 15 -12.68 11.59 -37.72
CA SER A 15 -12.51 10.37 -36.95
C SER A 15 -11.73 9.31 -37.72
N THR A 16 -10.62 8.81 -37.17
CA THR A 16 -10.22 7.38 -37.23
C THR A 16 -9.16 7.16 -36.15
N LEU A 17 -9.55 6.73 -34.95
CA LEU A 17 -8.59 6.16 -34.00
C LEU A 17 -8.37 4.70 -34.39
N PRO A 18 -7.12 4.25 -34.66
CA PRO A 18 -6.83 2.83 -34.69
C PRO A 18 -7.07 2.26 -33.29
N ASN A 19 -7.67 1.08 -33.24
CA ASN A 19 -8.03 0.33 -32.05
C ASN A 19 -6.89 0.40 -30.99
N LEU A 20 -7.06 1.24 -29.97
CA LEU A 20 -6.24 1.20 -28.77
C LEU A 20 -6.53 -0.16 -28.11
N PRO A 21 -5.53 -0.96 -27.72
CA PRO A 21 -5.79 -2.01 -26.75
C PRO A 21 -6.48 -1.33 -25.55
N GLU A 22 -7.62 -1.90 -25.17
CA GLU A 22 -8.45 -1.47 -24.06
C GLU A 22 -7.59 -0.90 -22.95
N ALA A 23 -7.96 0.32 -22.56
CA ALA A 23 -7.70 0.99 -21.31
C ALA A 23 -6.50 0.44 -20.50
N PHE A 24 -5.65 1.37 -20.05
CA PHE A 24 -5.21 1.25 -18.67
C PHE A 24 -6.48 1.23 -17.80
N GLU A 25 -7.09 0.06 -17.65
CA GLU A 25 -8.02 -0.26 -16.58
C GLU A 25 -7.33 0.30 -15.35
N PRO A 26 -7.91 1.29 -14.66
CA PRO A 26 -7.30 1.79 -13.44
C PRO A 26 -7.14 0.56 -12.56
N ALA A 27 -5.88 0.14 -12.37
CA ALA A 27 -5.57 -1.03 -11.57
C ALA A 27 -6.40 -0.91 -10.29
N PRO A 28 -7.17 -1.95 -9.90
CA PRO A 28 -8.08 -1.85 -8.78
C PRO A 28 -7.32 -1.20 -7.63
N LEU A 29 -7.83 -0.07 -7.14
CA LEU A 29 -7.15 0.73 -6.13
C LEU A 29 -6.88 -0.19 -4.94
N GLN A 30 -5.63 -0.61 -4.79
CA GLN A 30 -5.25 -1.51 -3.71
C GLN A 30 -5.56 -0.81 -2.39
N PRO A 31 -6.30 -1.45 -1.47
CA PRO A 31 -6.64 -0.83 -0.19
C PRO A 31 -5.37 -0.37 0.53
N LEU A 32 -5.29 0.94 0.77
CA LEU A 32 -4.18 1.55 1.47
C LEU A 32 -4.57 1.73 2.93
N SER A 33 -3.87 1.07 3.84
CA SER A 33 -4.14 1.14 5.27
C SER A 33 -3.09 2.01 5.99
N PHE A 34 -3.55 2.86 6.91
CA PHE A 34 -2.69 3.76 7.68
C PHE A 34 -2.72 3.42 9.16
N TYR A 35 -1.53 3.28 9.74
CA TYR A 35 -1.36 2.94 11.15
C TYR A 35 -0.52 4.01 11.85
N SER A 36 -1.03 4.50 12.97
CA SER A 36 -0.28 5.40 13.86
C SER A 36 0.88 4.65 14.53
N ALA A 37 1.87 5.37 15.05
CA ALA A 37 2.98 4.75 15.77
C ALA A 37 2.51 3.87 16.93
N GLY A 38 2.99 2.62 16.98
CA GLY A 38 2.64 1.67 18.03
C GLY A 38 1.27 1.02 17.87
N ALA A 39 0.54 1.28 16.78
CA ALA A 39 -0.72 0.61 16.48
C ALA A 39 -0.47 -0.88 16.19
N GLU A 40 -1.35 -1.71 16.74
CA GLU A 40 -1.33 -3.15 16.54
C GLU A 40 -1.98 -3.50 15.20
N ILE A 41 -1.32 -4.39 14.45
CA ILE A 41 -1.76 -4.86 13.13
C ILE A 41 -2.34 -6.27 13.27
N TYR A 42 -1.65 -7.10 14.06
CA TYR A 42 -2.13 -8.42 14.50
C TYR A 42 -1.70 -8.62 15.95
N ALA A 43 -2.61 -9.14 16.76
CA ALA A 43 -2.28 -9.60 18.11
C ALA A 43 -1.65 -10.99 18.05
N GLN A 44 -0.77 -11.29 19.01
CA GLN A 44 -0.22 -12.64 19.14
C GLN A 44 -1.37 -13.62 19.39
N GLY A 45 -1.44 -14.71 18.63
CA GLY A 45 -2.57 -15.64 18.73
C GLY A 45 -3.59 -15.50 17.61
N GLU A 46 -3.59 -14.38 16.87
CA GLU A 46 -4.57 -14.14 15.83
C GLU A 46 -4.27 -14.94 14.55
N LYS A 47 -5.32 -15.18 13.77
CA LYS A 47 -5.19 -15.80 12.46
C LYS A 47 -4.67 -14.76 11.47
N ALA A 48 -3.52 -15.00 10.86
CA ALA A 48 -3.03 -14.17 9.76
C ALA A 48 -4.01 -14.26 8.58
N GLY A 49 -4.70 -13.15 8.28
CA GLY A 49 -5.78 -13.12 7.29
C GLY A 49 -5.44 -12.38 6.00
N ALA A 50 -4.54 -11.41 6.08
CA ALA A 50 -4.15 -10.56 4.96
C ALA A 50 -2.63 -10.36 4.92
N PHE A 51 -2.11 -10.25 3.70
CA PHE A 51 -0.74 -9.86 3.43
C PHE A 51 -0.67 -8.35 3.27
N TYR A 52 0.46 -7.78 3.69
CA TYR A 52 0.69 -6.34 3.62
C TYR A 52 2.10 -6.09 3.13
N GLN A 53 2.24 -5.16 2.20
CA GLN A 53 3.51 -4.56 1.84
C GLN A 53 3.65 -3.21 2.55
N VAL A 54 4.80 -2.96 3.18
CA VAL A 54 5.11 -1.67 3.78
C VAL A 54 5.40 -0.66 2.67
N GLU A 55 4.55 0.33 2.48
CA GLU A 55 4.81 1.43 1.55
C GLU A 55 5.75 2.47 2.16
N PHE A 56 5.52 2.78 3.44
CA PHE A 56 6.31 3.75 4.19
C PHE A 56 6.27 3.42 5.67
N GLY A 57 7.39 3.61 6.37
CA GLY A 57 7.52 3.37 7.80
C GLY A 57 8.17 2.01 8.10
N ALA A 58 7.89 1.48 9.29
CA ALA A 58 8.44 0.21 9.75
C ALA A 58 7.44 -0.55 10.64
N VAL A 59 7.54 -1.88 10.62
CA VAL A 59 6.80 -2.81 11.45
C VAL A 59 7.78 -3.62 12.28
N ARG A 60 7.45 -3.90 13.53
CA ARG A 60 8.18 -4.83 14.38
C ARG A 60 7.31 -6.04 14.68
N VAL A 61 7.91 -7.21 14.63
CA VAL A 61 7.31 -8.46 15.06
C VAL A 61 7.86 -8.79 16.44
N TYR A 62 6.97 -9.09 17.37
CA TYR A 62 7.38 -9.46 18.72
C TYR A 62 6.53 -10.57 19.31
N ARG A 63 7.15 -11.37 20.16
CA ARG A 63 6.50 -12.41 20.95
C ARG A 63 6.47 -12.00 22.42
N LEU A 64 5.32 -12.14 23.06
CA LEU A 64 5.24 -12.12 24.53
C LEU A 64 5.69 -13.47 25.06
N LEU A 65 6.68 -13.45 25.94
CA LEU A 65 7.15 -14.62 26.66
C LEU A 65 6.30 -14.83 27.91
N ALA A 66 6.30 -16.06 28.45
CA ALA A 66 5.54 -16.42 29.65
C ALA A 66 5.94 -15.60 30.90
N ASP A 67 7.14 -15.02 30.90
CA ASP A 67 7.65 -14.14 31.95
C ASP A 67 7.24 -12.66 31.78
N GLY A 68 6.42 -12.34 30.77
CA GLY A 68 5.92 -10.99 30.49
C GLY A 68 6.86 -10.12 29.66
N ARG A 69 8.05 -10.61 29.29
CA ARG A 69 8.96 -9.87 28.40
C ARG A 69 8.48 -9.90 26.95
N ARG A 70 8.92 -8.90 26.18
CA ARG A 70 8.70 -8.82 24.73
C ARG A 70 10.02 -9.03 24.02
N GLN A 71 10.10 -10.07 23.20
CA GLN A 71 11.25 -10.30 22.33
C GLN A 71 10.89 -9.86 20.91
N ILE A 72 11.69 -8.96 20.34
CA ILE A 72 11.56 -8.59 18.93
C ILE A 72 12.23 -9.68 18.10
N SER A 73 11.47 -10.32 17.21
CA SER A 73 11.95 -11.38 16.34
C SER A 73 12.39 -10.83 14.98
N ALA A 74 11.70 -9.80 14.47
CA ALA A 74 12.00 -9.22 13.17
C ALA A 74 11.53 -7.75 13.07
N PHE A 75 12.07 -7.06 12.08
CA PHE A 75 11.56 -5.78 11.58
C PHE A 75 11.25 -5.91 10.09
N HIS A 76 10.17 -5.27 9.65
CA HIS A 76 9.85 -5.09 8.24
C HIS A 76 9.90 -3.61 7.88
N LEU A 77 10.66 -3.28 6.84
CA LEU A 77 10.89 -1.92 6.35
C LEU A 77 10.13 -1.66 5.05
N SER A 78 10.19 -0.42 4.58
CA SER A 78 9.52 0.00 3.34
C SER A 78 9.99 -0.84 2.13
N GLY A 79 9.04 -1.29 1.33
CA GLY A 79 9.22 -2.23 0.22
C GLY A 79 9.03 -3.69 0.60
N GLU A 80 9.14 -4.06 1.89
CA GLU A 80 9.04 -5.44 2.34
C GLU A 80 7.58 -5.86 2.54
N THR A 81 7.31 -7.13 2.27
CA THR A 81 6.00 -7.75 2.42
C THR A 81 5.99 -8.68 3.63
N PHE A 82 4.87 -8.71 4.33
CA PHE A 82 4.69 -9.52 5.51
C PHE A 82 3.26 -10.06 5.65
N GLY A 83 3.03 -10.91 6.65
CA GLY A 83 1.75 -11.60 6.85
C GLY A 83 1.72 -13.04 6.31
N PHE A 84 2.86 -13.55 5.83
CA PHE A 84 3.06 -14.97 5.51
C PHE A 84 3.42 -15.73 6.79
N GLU A 85 2.43 -16.06 7.60
CA GLU A 85 2.62 -17.01 8.69
C GLU A 85 2.40 -18.43 8.15
N ALA A 86 3.42 -19.27 8.31
CA ALA A 86 3.35 -20.68 7.95
C ALA A 86 2.58 -21.48 9.01
N ASP A 87 2.51 -20.95 10.23
CA ASP A 87 1.75 -21.53 11.32
C ASP A 87 0.32 -20.95 11.35
N THR A 88 -0.58 -21.63 12.06
CA THR A 88 -1.98 -21.19 12.17
C THR A 88 -2.17 -19.92 12.99
N VAL A 89 -1.10 -19.44 13.65
CA VAL A 89 -1.10 -18.38 14.64
C VAL A 89 0.08 -17.44 14.40
N CYS A 90 -0.17 -16.13 14.39
CA CYS A 90 0.90 -15.14 14.29
C CYS A 90 1.50 -14.71 15.64
N ASP A 91 2.80 -14.36 15.63
CA ASP A 91 3.40 -13.45 16.61
C ASP A 91 2.72 -12.07 16.53
N ALA A 92 2.92 -11.18 17.50
CA ALA A 92 2.30 -9.85 17.46
C ALA A 92 3.02 -8.89 16.51
N TRP A 93 2.25 -8.13 15.74
CA TRP A 93 2.75 -7.17 14.75
C TRP A 93 2.35 -5.76 15.17
N LYS A 94 3.33 -4.86 15.30
CA LYS A 94 3.08 -3.45 15.60
C LYS A 94 3.84 -2.51 14.68
N SER A 95 3.21 -1.41 14.30
CA SER A 95 3.93 -0.30 13.67
C SER A 95 4.95 0.31 14.64
N SER A 96 6.15 0.63 14.16
CA SER A 96 7.17 1.33 14.95
C SER A 96 7.12 2.86 14.78
N GLY A 97 6.28 3.36 13.87
CA GLY A 97 6.06 4.76 13.54
C GLY A 97 4.75 4.92 12.77
N THR A 98 4.49 6.09 12.17
CA THR A 98 3.40 6.23 11.20
C THR A 98 3.72 5.38 9.98
N THR A 99 2.98 4.30 9.79
CA THR A 99 3.25 3.29 8.77
C THR A 99 2.06 3.17 7.82
N ARG A 100 2.36 3.07 6.54
CA ARG A 100 1.38 2.87 5.46
C ARG A 100 1.58 1.49 4.86
N PHE A 101 0.50 0.76 4.69
CA PHE A 101 0.49 -0.56 4.05
C PHE A 101 -0.35 -0.58 2.80
N ARG A 102 0.09 -1.38 1.84
CA ARG A 102 -0.66 -1.82 0.67
C ARG A 102 -1.01 -3.28 0.84
N THR A 103 -2.26 -3.65 0.56
CA THR A 103 -2.70 -5.05 0.43
C THR A 103 -2.66 -5.49 -1.02
#